data_AF-A0A1W2TP17-F1
#
_entry.id   AF-A0A1W2TP17-F1
#
_cell.length_a   1.000
_cell.length_b   1.000
_cell.length_c   1.000
_cell.angle_alpha   90.00
_cell.angle_beta   90.00
_cell.angle_gamma   90.00
#
_symmetry.space_group_name_H-M   'P 1'
#
loop_
_entity.id
_entity.type
_entity.pdbx_description
1 polymer ?
#
loop_
_entity_poly.entity_id
_entity_poly.type
_entity_poly.pdbx_seq_one_letter_code
_entity_poly.pdbx_strand_id
1 'polypeptide(L)'
;MMGIPKSTNGDTFHDWAQLPISREQFARELKELLRQSFPGCRPLPGAEDILASLSRARNTSTGSKVELALVSTTTSETYELKTSGHITKQLLSFLRHDRRILGDDRRIGEGRRKPAPDMYLIALEALNATVDRDSGEKLITPEECLVFEDSVIGVEAGRRAGMRVIWVPHPDLTAEYQPEEKKVLAGRTGVVDIGDCWQLGQLNDGWAERISSLEHFNLEKYGLNVL
;
A
#
# COMPACT_ATOMS: atom_id res chain seq x y z
N MET A 1 14.80 -5.66 7.99
CA MET A 1 13.98 -4.89 7.02
C MET A 1 13.08 -3.93 7.81
N MET A 2 13.33 -2.62 7.78
CA MET A 2 12.49 -1.64 8.51
C MET A 2 11.02 -1.70 8.02
N GLY A 3 10.04 -1.69 8.94
CA GLY A 3 8.61 -1.54 8.60
C GLY A 3 7.65 -2.67 8.98
N ILE A 4 8.12 -3.72 9.67
CA ILE A 4 7.24 -4.82 10.13
C ILE A 4 6.72 -4.52 11.56
N PRO A 5 5.39 -4.46 11.80
CA PRO A 5 4.82 -4.32 13.15
C PRO A 5 5.24 -5.48 14.06
N LYS A 6 5.60 -5.21 15.32
CA LYS A 6 6.14 -6.19 16.29
C LYS A 6 7.45 -6.89 15.88
N SER A 7 8.11 -6.46 14.81
CA SER A 7 9.44 -6.97 14.51
C SER A 7 10.48 -6.42 15.47
N THR A 8 11.29 -7.33 15.96
CA THR A 8 12.62 -7.14 16.56
C THR A 8 13.59 -6.36 15.66
N ASN A 9 13.16 -5.70 14.58
CA ASN A 9 14.07 -5.02 13.65
C ASN A 9 14.84 -3.87 14.31
N GLY A 10 14.25 -3.21 15.31
CA GLY A 10 15.00 -2.28 16.16
C GLY A 10 16.11 -2.99 16.93
N ASP A 11 15.87 -4.21 17.40
CA ASP A 11 16.85 -5.05 18.10
C ASP A 11 17.93 -5.53 17.14
N THR A 12 17.56 -6.15 16.03
CA THR A 12 18.49 -6.60 15.00
C THR A 12 19.39 -5.48 14.49
N PHE A 13 18.85 -4.29 14.21
CA PHE A 13 19.67 -3.16 13.77
C PHE A 13 20.61 -2.68 14.87
N HIS A 14 20.11 -2.52 16.09
CA HIS A 14 20.91 -2.03 17.21
C HIS A 14 22.02 -3.01 17.60
N ASP A 15 21.71 -4.31 17.58
CA ASP A 15 22.63 -5.40 17.87
C ASP A 15 23.68 -5.54 16.76
N TRP A 16 23.32 -5.33 15.49
CA TRP A 16 24.30 -5.32 14.40
C TRP A 16 25.18 -4.07 14.42
N ALA A 17 24.58 -2.89 14.62
CA ALA A 17 25.27 -1.60 14.54
C ALA A 17 26.10 -1.27 15.79
N GLN A 18 25.89 -1.99 16.90
CA GLN A 18 26.60 -1.79 18.18
C GLN A 18 26.62 -0.32 18.60
N LEU A 19 25.45 0.33 18.57
CA LEU A 19 25.35 1.77 18.79
C LEU A 19 25.70 2.15 20.24
N PRO A 20 26.44 3.25 20.47
CA PRO A 20 26.83 3.70 21.81
C PRO A 20 25.71 4.49 22.54
N ILE A 21 24.45 4.34 22.12
CA ILE A 21 23.29 5.08 22.65
C ILE A 21 22.16 4.12 23.00
N SER A 22 21.28 4.49 23.93
CA SER A 22 20.12 3.66 24.30
C SER A 22 19.07 3.59 23.19
N ARG A 23 18.16 2.61 23.27
CA ARG A 23 17.04 2.46 22.33
C ARG A 23 16.09 3.65 22.40
N GLU A 24 15.83 4.15 23.59
CA GLU A 24 14.98 5.31 23.85
C GLU A 24 15.59 6.57 23.24
N GLN A 25 16.92 6.74 23.40
CA GLN A 25 17.65 7.84 22.77
C GLN A 25 17.61 7.74 21.25
N PHE A 26 17.92 6.57 20.68
CA PHE A 26 17.86 6.35 19.23
C PHE A 26 16.46 6.64 18.67
N ALA A 27 15.40 6.13 19.30
CA ALA A 27 14.03 6.37 18.86
C ALA A 27 13.65 7.86 18.90
N ARG A 28 14.07 8.59 19.94
CA ARG A 28 13.85 10.03 20.06
C ARG A 28 14.57 10.80 18.96
N GLU A 29 15.88 10.56 18.78
CA GLU A 29 16.69 11.24 17.78
C GLU A 29 16.22 10.92 16.35
N LEU A 30 15.89 9.66 16.08
CA LEU A 30 15.32 9.26 14.79
C LEU A 30 13.98 9.96 14.54
N LYS A 31 13.11 10.07 15.55
CA LYS A 31 11.83 10.80 15.43
C LYS A 31 12.07 12.27 15.07
N GLU A 32 13.05 12.91 15.69
CA GLU A 32 13.42 14.31 15.40
C GLU A 32 13.97 14.48 13.97
N LEU A 33 14.90 13.62 13.55
CA LEU A 33 15.45 13.64 12.19
C LEU A 33 14.38 13.41 11.12
N LEU A 34 13.50 12.44 11.34
CA LEU A 34 12.39 12.14 10.44
C LEU A 34 11.39 13.29 10.37
N ARG A 35 11.09 13.94 11.50
CA ARG A 35 10.21 15.13 11.53
C ARG A 35 10.77 16.29 10.71
N GLN A 36 12.08 16.46 10.67
CA GLN A 36 12.74 17.48 9.85
C GLN A 36 12.79 17.10 8.37
N SER A 37 12.92 15.80 8.06
CA SER A 37 13.12 15.31 6.70
C SER A 37 11.82 15.05 5.94
N PHE A 38 10.75 14.58 6.60
CA PHE A 38 9.47 14.24 5.97
C PHE A 38 8.82 15.38 5.18
N PRO A 39 8.90 16.66 5.60
CA PRO A 39 8.39 17.76 4.78
C PRO A 39 9.02 17.87 3.39
N GLY A 40 10.21 17.29 3.19
CA GLY A 40 10.91 17.22 1.91
C GLY A 40 10.53 16.03 1.02
N CYS A 41 9.62 15.15 1.46
CA CYS A 41 9.15 14.01 0.66
C CYS A 41 8.53 14.47 -0.65
N ARG A 42 8.88 13.77 -1.74
CA ARG A 42 8.33 14.00 -3.09
C ARG A 42 7.64 12.75 -3.60
N PRO A 43 6.61 12.88 -4.47
CA PRO A 43 6.06 11.73 -5.17
C PRO A 43 7.13 10.98 -5.96
N LEU A 44 6.96 9.67 -6.08
CA LEU A 44 7.80 8.86 -6.97
C LEU A 44 7.52 9.21 -8.44
N PRO A 45 8.48 9.02 -9.35
CA PRO A 45 8.24 9.16 -10.79
C PRO A 45 6.99 8.39 -11.24
N GLY A 46 6.14 9.02 -12.04
CA GLY A 46 4.87 8.46 -12.51
C GLY A 46 3.69 8.47 -11.52
N ALA A 47 3.90 8.76 -10.23
CA ALA A 47 2.81 8.79 -9.25
C ALA A 47 1.78 9.90 -9.56
N GLU A 48 2.24 11.06 -10.01
CA GLU A 48 1.38 12.18 -10.41
C GLU A 48 0.49 11.81 -11.60
N ASP A 49 1.09 11.27 -12.66
CA ASP A 49 0.39 10.91 -13.88
C ASP A 49 -0.61 9.78 -13.67
N ILE A 50 -0.26 8.76 -12.89
CA ILE A 50 -1.16 7.65 -12.60
C ILE A 50 -2.33 8.11 -11.77
N LEU A 51 -2.11 8.84 -10.69
CA LEU A 51 -3.22 9.23 -9.82
C LEU A 51 -4.15 10.21 -10.54
N ALA A 52 -3.60 11.13 -11.33
CA ALA A 52 -4.37 12.01 -12.18
C ALA A 52 -5.17 11.22 -13.25
N SER A 53 -4.55 10.24 -13.90
CA SER A 53 -5.21 9.39 -14.91
C SER A 53 -6.31 8.54 -14.30
N LEU A 54 -6.02 7.83 -13.21
CA LEU A 54 -6.99 6.99 -12.50
C LEU A 54 -8.17 7.82 -11.94
N SER A 55 -7.93 9.05 -11.50
CA SER A 55 -9.00 9.94 -11.01
C SER A 55 -10.07 10.27 -12.07
N ARG A 56 -9.68 10.21 -13.35
CA ARG A 56 -10.53 10.44 -14.52
C ARG A 56 -10.90 9.14 -15.25
N ALA A 57 -10.29 8.03 -14.86
CA ALA A 57 -10.45 6.77 -15.57
C ALA A 57 -11.84 6.17 -15.35
N ARG A 58 -12.28 5.41 -16.34
CA ARG A 58 -13.51 4.61 -16.30
C ARG A 58 -13.22 3.18 -16.69
N ASN A 59 -14.03 2.27 -16.16
CA ASN A 59 -14.05 0.89 -16.60
C ASN A 59 -14.61 0.84 -18.03
N THR A 60 -13.90 0.21 -18.96
CA THR A 60 -14.29 0.16 -20.38
C THR A 60 -15.55 -0.66 -20.63
N SER A 61 -15.85 -1.64 -19.77
CA SER A 61 -16.99 -2.54 -19.92
C SER A 61 -18.26 -1.96 -19.28
N THR A 62 -18.15 -1.32 -18.12
CA THR A 62 -19.30 -0.79 -17.38
C THR A 62 -19.51 0.71 -17.53
N GLY A 63 -18.48 1.45 -17.95
CA GLY A 63 -18.47 2.92 -17.96
C GLY A 63 -18.38 3.56 -16.56
N SER A 64 -18.35 2.76 -15.50
CA SER A 64 -18.26 3.23 -14.11
C SER A 64 -16.94 3.95 -13.87
N LYS A 65 -16.97 4.97 -13.00
CA LYS A 65 -15.76 5.69 -12.61
C LYS A 65 -14.86 4.79 -11.75
N VAL A 66 -13.54 4.96 -11.89
CA VAL A 66 -12.58 4.35 -10.95
C VAL A 66 -12.62 5.10 -9.62
N GLU A 67 -12.88 4.36 -8.55
CA GLU A 67 -12.85 4.87 -7.19
C GLU A 67 -11.47 4.66 -6.56
N LEU A 68 -11.01 5.64 -5.77
CA LEU A 68 -9.67 5.66 -5.20
C LEU A 68 -9.68 5.72 -3.67
N ALA A 69 -8.81 4.93 -3.05
CA ALA A 69 -8.55 4.91 -1.62
C ALA A 69 -7.04 4.94 -1.34
N LEU A 70 -6.66 5.43 -0.16
CA LEU A 70 -5.28 5.38 0.33
C LEU A 70 -5.20 4.37 1.47
N VAL A 71 -4.21 3.49 1.45
CA VAL A 71 -3.92 2.58 2.56
C VAL A 71 -2.45 2.72 2.96
N SER A 72 -2.19 3.13 4.19
CA SER A 72 -0.83 3.33 4.69
C SER A 72 -0.71 2.95 6.16
N THR A 73 0.37 2.24 6.54
CA THR A 73 0.66 1.88 7.94
C THR A 73 1.19 3.05 8.76
N THR A 74 1.42 4.22 8.14
CA THR A 74 1.87 5.44 8.81
C THR A 74 0.81 5.99 9.76
N THR A 75 1.20 6.56 10.90
CA THR A 75 0.25 7.29 11.76
C THR A 75 -0.20 8.59 11.10
N SER A 76 -1.32 9.14 11.57
CA SER A 76 -1.85 10.43 11.13
C SER A 76 -0.84 11.56 11.30
N GLU A 77 -0.13 11.62 12.44
CA GLU A 77 0.94 12.61 12.67
C GLU A 77 2.04 12.53 11.59
N THR A 78 2.49 11.32 11.28
CA THR A 78 3.58 11.12 10.30
C THR A 78 3.09 11.32 8.87
N TYR A 79 1.84 10.96 8.58
CA TYR A 79 1.19 11.21 7.29
C TYR A 79 1.23 12.71 6.97
N GLU A 80 0.73 13.55 7.87
CA GLU A 80 0.67 15.00 7.65
C GLU A 80 2.03 15.62 7.36
N LEU A 81 3.09 15.13 8.02
CA LEU A 81 4.46 15.55 7.76
C LEU A 81 4.95 15.11 6.38
N LYS A 82 4.73 13.84 6.00
CA LYS A 82 5.13 13.30 4.68
C LYS A 82 4.39 13.98 3.53
N THR A 83 3.18 14.44 3.79
CA THR A 83 2.31 15.05 2.78
C THR A 83 2.25 16.56 2.89
N SER A 84 3.13 17.21 3.67
CA SER A 84 3.04 18.65 3.88
C SER A 84 3.42 19.47 2.64
N GLY A 85 4.24 18.92 1.75
CA GLY A 85 4.70 19.56 0.52
C GLY A 85 3.56 19.83 -0.47
N HIS A 86 3.60 20.98 -1.14
CA HIS A 86 2.53 21.46 -2.02
C HIS A 86 2.16 20.46 -3.13
N ILE A 87 3.17 19.92 -3.82
CA ILE A 87 2.98 18.94 -4.91
C ILE A 87 2.26 17.70 -4.38
N THR A 88 2.73 17.15 -3.25
CA THR A 88 2.13 15.98 -2.61
C THR A 88 0.69 16.24 -2.13
N LYS A 89 0.40 17.44 -1.58
CA LYS A 89 -0.98 17.81 -1.21
C LYS A 89 -1.91 17.85 -2.41
N GLN A 90 -1.46 18.47 -3.51
CA GLN A 90 -2.24 18.53 -4.75
C GLN A 90 -2.49 17.14 -5.30
N LEU A 91 -1.47 16.28 -5.31
CA LEU A 91 -1.59 14.89 -5.73
C LEU A 91 -2.64 14.14 -4.89
N LEU A 92 -2.52 14.18 -3.55
CA LEU A 92 -3.41 13.43 -2.67
C LEU A 92 -4.82 14.05 -2.54
N SER A 93 -5.09 15.18 -3.19
CA SER A 93 -6.44 15.78 -3.24
C SER A 93 -7.44 14.89 -3.98
N PHE A 94 -6.99 14.02 -4.88
CA PHE A 94 -7.82 13.01 -5.55
C PHE A 94 -8.33 11.92 -4.59
N LEU A 95 -7.69 11.77 -3.42
CA LEU A 95 -8.02 10.75 -2.42
C LEU A 95 -8.84 11.38 -1.31
N ARG A 96 -10.15 11.12 -1.29
CA ARG A 96 -11.06 11.66 -0.26
C ARG A 96 -10.65 11.21 1.14
N HIS A 97 -10.82 12.08 2.13
CA HIS A 97 -10.38 11.83 3.50
C HIS A 97 -11.06 10.61 4.15
N ASP A 98 -12.34 10.37 3.87
CA ASP A 98 -13.12 9.22 4.34
C ASP A 98 -12.63 7.87 3.80
N ARG A 99 -11.77 7.89 2.78
CA ARG A 99 -11.19 6.71 2.12
C ARG A 99 -9.68 6.60 2.34
N ARG A 100 -9.14 7.30 3.35
CA ARG A 100 -7.74 7.20 3.78
C ARG A 100 -7.66 6.33 5.02
N ILE A 101 -7.12 5.13 4.86
CA ILE A 101 -6.90 4.17 5.94
C ILE A 101 -5.45 4.32 6.39
N LEU A 102 -5.27 5.01 7.51
CA LEU A 102 -3.95 5.24 8.11
C LEU A 102 -3.67 4.20 9.20
N GLY A 103 -2.42 4.16 9.66
CA GLY A 103 -1.98 3.23 10.66
C GLY A 103 -2.77 3.35 11.96
N ASP A 104 -3.11 4.54 12.41
CA ASP A 104 -3.88 4.75 13.65
C ASP A 104 -5.40 4.73 13.46
N ASP A 105 -5.90 4.20 12.33
CA ASP A 105 -7.33 4.02 12.10
C ASP A 105 -7.94 3.05 13.13
N ARG A 106 -8.98 3.52 13.83
CA ARG A 106 -9.65 2.79 14.93
C ARG A 106 -10.39 1.55 14.47
N ARG A 107 -10.68 1.42 13.18
CA ARG A 107 -11.32 0.23 12.59
C ARG A 107 -10.35 -0.95 12.50
N ILE A 108 -9.05 -0.70 12.57
CA ILE A 108 -8.01 -1.74 12.49
C ILE A 108 -7.87 -2.42 13.85
N GLY A 109 -8.20 -3.71 13.92
CA GLY A 109 -8.00 -4.52 15.12
C GLY A 109 -6.52 -4.69 15.50
N GLU A 110 -6.25 -5.09 16.75
CA GLU A 110 -4.88 -5.37 17.18
C GLU A 110 -4.27 -6.53 16.36
N GLY A 111 -3.05 -6.35 15.86
CA GLY A 111 -2.38 -7.36 15.02
C GLY A 111 -2.96 -7.50 13.61
N ARG A 112 -3.95 -6.68 13.23
CA ARG A 112 -4.62 -6.72 11.93
C ARG A 112 -4.05 -5.74 10.90
N ARG A 113 -2.77 -5.38 11.06
CA ARG A 113 -2.01 -4.60 10.08
C ARG A 113 -1.37 -5.54 9.08
N LYS A 114 -0.84 -4.99 7.98
CA LYS A 114 -0.04 -5.74 6.99
C LYS A 114 0.96 -6.69 7.70
N PRO A 115 1.01 -7.99 7.36
CA PRO A 115 0.42 -8.59 6.15
C PRO A 115 -1.06 -9.01 6.28
N ALA A 116 -1.78 -8.71 7.36
CA ALA A 116 -3.22 -8.97 7.42
C ALA A 116 -3.99 -8.11 6.38
N PRO A 117 -5.09 -8.63 5.81
CA PRO A 117 -5.81 -7.97 4.71
C PRO A 117 -6.67 -6.78 5.15
N ASP A 118 -6.89 -6.61 6.45
CA ASP A 118 -7.95 -5.77 7.02
C ASP A 118 -7.88 -4.32 6.57
N MET A 119 -6.68 -3.75 6.46
CA MET A 119 -6.54 -2.36 6.01
C MET A 119 -7.07 -2.15 4.58
N TYR A 120 -6.92 -3.14 3.70
CA TYR A 120 -7.48 -3.10 2.34
C TYR A 120 -8.98 -3.38 2.34
N LEU A 121 -9.46 -4.32 3.17
CA LEU A 121 -10.89 -4.60 3.30
C LEU A 121 -11.66 -3.39 3.86
N ILE A 122 -11.11 -2.71 4.86
CA ILE A 122 -11.66 -1.46 5.41
C ILE A 122 -11.66 -0.36 4.32
N ALA A 123 -10.64 -0.30 3.47
CA ALA A 123 -10.61 0.64 2.35
C ALA A 123 -11.72 0.34 1.33
N LEU A 124 -11.93 -0.94 1.02
CA LEU A 124 -13.02 -1.38 0.14
C LEU A 124 -14.40 -1.05 0.73
N GLU A 125 -14.60 -1.29 2.02
CA GLU A 125 -15.82 -0.88 2.73
C GLU A 125 -16.04 0.64 2.64
N ALA A 126 -14.98 1.44 2.80
CA ALA A 126 -15.06 2.90 2.69
C ALA A 126 -15.40 3.37 1.26
N LEU A 127 -14.91 2.69 0.23
CA LEU A 127 -15.31 2.97 -1.16
C LEU A 127 -16.79 2.67 -1.36
N ASN A 128 -17.23 1.48 -0.94
CA ASN A 128 -18.61 1.00 -1.09
C ASN A 128 -19.63 1.78 -0.23
N ALA A 129 -19.21 2.41 0.86
CA ALA A 129 -20.08 3.24 1.71
C ALA A 129 -20.63 4.49 1.00
N THR A 130 -20.00 4.90 -0.10
CA THR A 130 -20.42 6.06 -0.89
C THR A 130 -21.29 5.73 -2.10
N VAL A 131 -21.49 4.43 -2.38
CA VAL A 131 -22.35 3.96 -3.47
C VAL A 131 -23.80 4.18 -3.05
N ASP A 132 -24.56 4.86 -3.91
CA ASP A 132 -25.99 5.05 -3.70
C ASP A 132 -26.72 3.72 -3.92
N ARG A 133 -27.24 3.15 -2.83
CA ARG A 133 -27.93 1.86 -2.85
C ARG A 133 -29.21 1.88 -3.68
N ASP A 134 -29.79 3.05 -3.90
CA ASP A 134 -31.01 3.21 -4.68
C ASP A 134 -30.72 3.40 -6.18
N SER A 135 -29.46 3.67 -6.55
CA SER A 135 -29.03 3.84 -7.94
C SER A 135 -28.93 2.52 -8.73
N GLY A 136 -29.00 1.38 -8.05
CA GLY A 136 -28.74 0.06 -8.65
C GLY A 136 -27.27 -0.20 -8.98
N GLU A 137 -26.36 0.69 -8.58
CA GLU A 137 -24.92 0.49 -8.75
C GLU A 137 -24.41 -0.66 -7.89
N LYS A 138 -23.65 -1.56 -8.50
CA LYS A 138 -23.11 -2.75 -7.84
C LYS A 138 -21.93 -2.35 -6.96
N LEU A 139 -21.87 -2.94 -5.75
CA LEU A 139 -20.71 -2.79 -4.87
C LEU A 139 -19.45 -3.38 -5.52
N ILE A 140 -18.33 -2.70 -5.31
CA ILE A 140 -17.00 -3.15 -5.71
C ILE A 140 -16.65 -4.40 -4.90
N THR A 141 -16.25 -5.46 -5.59
CA THR A 141 -15.75 -6.70 -5.00
C THR A 141 -14.23 -6.67 -4.86
N PRO A 142 -13.62 -7.49 -3.99
CA PRO A 142 -12.16 -7.53 -3.88
C PRO A 142 -11.45 -7.82 -5.21
N GLU A 143 -12.04 -8.64 -6.07
CA GLU A 143 -11.48 -9.01 -7.36
C GLU A 143 -11.47 -7.85 -8.38
N GLU A 144 -12.31 -6.84 -8.15
CA GLU A 144 -12.36 -5.60 -8.92
C GLU A 144 -11.37 -4.53 -8.40
N CYS A 145 -10.65 -4.82 -7.30
CA CYS A 145 -9.66 -3.92 -6.71
C CYS A 145 -8.25 -4.16 -7.28
N LEU A 146 -7.53 -3.06 -7.50
CA LEU A 146 -6.13 -3.04 -7.92
C LEU A 146 -5.28 -2.26 -6.91
N VAL A 147 -4.38 -2.97 -6.22
CA VAL A 147 -3.51 -2.44 -5.17
C VAL A 147 -2.12 -2.13 -5.74
N PHE A 148 -1.56 -0.96 -5.42
CA PHE A 148 -0.17 -0.62 -5.68
C PHE A 148 0.63 -0.71 -4.37
N GLU A 149 1.73 -1.48 -4.37
CA GLU A 149 2.57 -1.69 -3.19
C GLU A 149 4.05 -1.74 -3.54
N ASP A 150 4.90 -1.27 -2.65
CA ASP A 150 6.36 -1.39 -2.75
C ASP A 150 6.90 -2.53 -1.87
N SER A 151 6.23 -2.82 -0.75
CA SER A 151 6.68 -3.76 0.27
C SER A 151 6.17 -5.19 0.06
N VAL A 152 7.00 -6.18 0.40
CA VAL A 152 6.61 -7.60 0.36
C VAL A 152 5.41 -7.91 1.27
N ILE A 153 5.38 -7.33 2.48
CA ILE A 153 4.27 -7.51 3.43
C ILE A 153 2.98 -6.85 2.94
N GLY A 154 3.08 -5.77 2.18
CA GLY A 154 1.93 -5.11 1.58
C GLY A 154 1.38 -5.88 0.40
N VAL A 155 2.25 -6.45 -0.43
CA VAL A 155 1.83 -7.40 -1.46
C VAL A 155 1.05 -8.55 -0.82
N GLU A 156 1.61 -9.20 0.19
CA GLU A 156 0.92 -10.29 0.90
C GLU A 156 -0.44 -9.86 1.45
N ALA A 157 -0.57 -8.68 2.05
CA ALA A 157 -1.85 -8.17 2.52
C ALA A 157 -2.87 -7.94 1.38
N GLY A 158 -2.45 -7.40 0.24
CA GLY A 158 -3.33 -7.22 -0.93
C GLY A 158 -3.80 -8.56 -1.49
N ARG A 159 -2.89 -9.55 -1.55
CA ARG A 159 -3.19 -10.94 -1.93
C ARG A 159 -4.22 -11.57 -1.01
N ARG A 160 -4.00 -11.48 0.31
CA ARG A 160 -4.90 -12.02 1.33
C ARG A 160 -6.27 -11.37 1.31
N ALA A 161 -6.37 -10.13 0.83
CA ALA A 161 -7.63 -9.43 0.66
C ALA A 161 -8.40 -9.89 -0.59
N GLY A 162 -7.85 -10.79 -1.43
CA GLY A 162 -8.45 -11.20 -2.70
C GLY A 162 -8.22 -10.20 -3.84
N MET A 163 -7.43 -9.17 -3.62
CA MET A 163 -7.23 -8.07 -4.57
C MET A 163 -6.09 -8.34 -5.55
N ARG A 164 -6.16 -7.71 -6.73
CA ARG A 164 -5.03 -7.71 -7.66
C ARG A 164 -3.95 -6.78 -7.15
N VAL A 165 -2.68 -7.14 -7.35
CA VAL A 165 -1.56 -6.35 -6.82
C VAL A 165 -0.53 -6.02 -7.89
N ILE A 166 -0.13 -4.76 -7.96
CA ILE A 166 1.02 -4.28 -8.71
C ILE A 166 2.12 -3.97 -7.70
N TRP A 167 3.17 -4.77 -7.75
CA TRP A 167 4.35 -4.60 -6.93
C TRP A 167 5.36 -3.68 -7.62
N VAL A 168 5.69 -2.56 -6.98
CA VAL A 168 6.63 -1.52 -7.44
C VAL A 168 7.77 -1.38 -6.42
N PRO A 169 8.64 -2.39 -6.30
CA PRO A 169 9.71 -2.40 -5.31
C PRO A 169 10.84 -1.42 -5.64
N HIS A 170 11.56 -0.99 -4.59
CA HIS A 170 12.88 -0.40 -4.76
C HIS A 170 13.84 -1.39 -5.48
N PRO A 171 14.79 -0.94 -6.31
CA PRO A 171 15.74 -1.82 -7.00
C PRO A 171 16.49 -2.77 -6.06
N ASP A 172 16.92 -2.31 -4.89
CA ASP A 172 17.62 -3.17 -3.91
C ASP A 172 16.72 -4.29 -3.37
N LEU A 173 15.43 -4.01 -3.16
CA LEU A 173 14.47 -5.03 -2.75
C LEU A 173 14.21 -6.03 -3.88
N THR A 174 14.25 -5.56 -5.13
CA THR A 174 14.16 -6.43 -6.31
C THR A 174 15.33 -7.40 -6.38
N ALA A 175 16.56 -6.91 -6.14
CA ALA A 175 17.76 -7.75 -6.14
C ALA A 175 17.72 -8.82 -5.04
N GLU A 176 17.29 -8.45 -3.83
CA GLU A 176 17.14 -9.36 -2.69
C GLU A 176 16.10 -10.47 -2.96
N TYR A 177 14.94 -10.10 -3.51
CA TYR A 177 13.83 -11.03 -3.71
C TYR A 177 13.78 -11.67 -5.10
N GLN A 178 14.76 -11.42 -5.97
CA GLN A 178 14.80 -12.02 -7.31
C GLN A 178 14.61 -13.55 -7.30
N PRO A 179 15.25 -14.33 -6.40
CA PRO A 179 15.07 -15.78 -6.36
C PRO A 179 13.67 -16.21 -5.91
N GLU A 180 12.97 -15.34 -5.17
CA GLU A 180 11.68 -15.61 -4.54
C GLU A 180 10.53 -14.76 -5.11
N GLU A 181 10.75 -14.10 -6.25
CA GLU A 181 9.77 -13.17 -6.86
C GLU A 181 8.39 -13.81 -7.00
N LYS A 182 8.33 -15.08 -7.46
CA LYS A 182 7.08 -15.83 -7.60
C LYS A 182 6.34 -16.00 -6.27
N LYS A 183 7.06 -16.17 -5.16
CA LYS A 183 6.46 -16.26 -3.83
C LYS A 183 5.99 -14.89 -3.35
N VAL A 184 6.73 -13.82 -3.63
CA VAL A 184 6.29 -12.44 -3.35
C VAL A 184 4.96 -12.18 -4.04
N LEU A 185 4.88 -12.42 -5.34
CA LEU A 185 3.67 -12.18 -6.13
C LEU A 185 2.48 -13.05 -5.68
N ALA A 186 2.74 -14.24 -5.13
CA ALA A 186 1.68 -15.06 -4.53
C ALA A 186 1.30 -14.64 -3.09
N GLY A 187 2.04 -13.72 -2.47
CA GLY A 187 1.90 -13.37 -1.06
C GLY A 187 2.39 -14.47 -0.11
N ARG A 188 3.28 -15.35 -0.58
CA ARG A 188 3.72 -16.58 0.12
C ARG A 188 5.15 -16.49 0.64
N THR A 189 5.60 -15.30 1.01
CA THR A 189 6.97 -15.13 1.50
C THR A 189 7.15 -15.65 2.92
N GLY A 190 6.09 -15.64 3.73
CA GLY A 190 6.15 -16.12 5.12
C GLY A 190 7.06 -15.26 6.00
N VAL A 191 7.35 -14.01 5.60
CA VAL A 191 8.18 -13.07 6.36
C VAL A 191 7.57 -12.79 7.73
N VAL A 192 6.23 -12.78 7.81
CA VAL A 192 5.49 -12.71 9.08
C VAL A 192 4.42 -13.78 9.05
N ASP A 193 4.50 -14.74 9.97
CA ASP A 193 3.46 -15.74 10.11
C ASP A 193 2.26 -15.16 10.88
N ILE A 194 1.14 -15.01 10.18
CA ILE A 194 -0.13 -14.58 10.74
C ILE A 194 -1.22 -15.65 10.60
N GLY A 195 -0.85 -16.89 10.23
CA GLY A 195 -1.80 -17.96 9.93
C GLY A 195 -2.63 -17.73 8.65
N ASP A 196 -3.81 -18.34 8.59
CA ASP A 196 -4.80 -18.22 7.51
C ASP A 196 -4.24 -18.45 6.10
N CYS A 197 -3.50 -19.55 5.92
CA CYS A 197 -2.83 -19.87 4.64
C CYS A 197 -3.80 -20.05 3.46
N TRP A 198 -5.10 -20.25 3.72
CA TRP A 198 -6.16 -20.32 2.70
C TRP A 198 -6.38 -18.98 1.98
N GLN A 199 -5.98 -17.86 2.58
CA GLN A 199 -6.03 -16.52 1.97
C GLN A 199 -4.86 -16.26 1.00
N LEU A 200 -3.85 -17.13 0.97
CA LEU A 200 -2.67 -16.94 0.14
C LEU A 200 -2.96 -17.26 -1.33
N GLY A 201 -2.34 -16.49 -2.23
CA GLY A 201 -2.43 -16.72 -3.66
C GLY A 201 -1.73 -18.00 -4.12
N GLN A 202 -1.88 -18.32 -5.40
CA GLN A 202 -1.15 -19.40 -6.05
C GLN A 202 0.05 -18.86 -6.82
N LEU A 203 1.07 -19.68 -7.02
CA LEU A 203 2.24 -19.28 -7.81
C LEU A 203 1.84 -19.14 -9.29
N ASN A 204 2.18 -18.00 -9.89
CA ASN A 204 1.92 -17.69 -11.31
C ASN A 204 0.43 -17.66 -11.70
N ASP A 205 -0.48 -17.33 -10.79
CA ASP A 205 -1.91 -17.14 -11.11
C ASP A 205 -2.22 -15.83 -11.86
N GLY A 206 -1.21 -14.98 -12.07
CA GLY A 206 -1.33 -13.71 -12.79
C GLY A 206 -2.10 -12.64 -12.02
N TRP A 207 -2.44 -12.89 -10.75
CA TRP A 207 -3.23 -11.98 -9.94
C TRP A 207 -2.38 -10.89 -9.27
N ALA A 208 -1.05 -11.03 -9.32
CA ALA A 208 -0.11 -9.96 -9.05
C ALA A 208 0.99 -9.90 -10.10
N GLU A 209 1.52 -8.70 -10.33
CA GLU A 209 2.65 -8.48 -11.22
C GLU A 209 3.63 -7.47 -10.65
N ARG A 210 4.85 -7.45 -11.20
CA ARG A 210 5.88 -6.46 -10.84
C ARG A 210 6.09 -5.48 -11.99
N ILE A 211 6.17 -4.19 -11.65
CA ILE A 211 6.69 -3.15 -12.55
C ILE A 211 7.85 -2.42 -11.85
N SER A 212 8.83 -1.93 -12.61
CA SER A 212 10.01 -1.26 -12.05
C SER A 212 9.80 0.22 -11.74
N SER A 213 8.80 0.84 -12.34
CA SER A 213 8.40 2.23 -12.15
C SER A 213 6.90 2.31 -12.36
N LEU A 214 6.27 3.25 -11.67
CA LEU A 214 4.86 3.60 -11.88
C LEU A 214 4.65 4.04 -13.35
N GLU A 215 5.62 4.69 -13.98
CA GLU A 215 5.56 5.11 -15.40
C GLU A 215 5.29 3.96 -16.39
N HIS A 216 5.52 2.70 -15.98
CA HIS A 216 5.27 1.51 -16.80
C HIS A 216 3.87 0.92 -16.62
N PHE A 217 3.01 1.54 -15.82
CA PHE A 217 1.66 1.05 -15.59
C PHE A 217 0.78 1.24 -16.83
N ASN A 218 0.20 0.14 -17.31
CA ASN A 218 -0.69 0.13 -18.48
C ASN A 218 -2.17 0.05 -18.04
N LEU A 219 -2.90 1.16 -18.20
CA LEU A 219 -4.33 1.26 -17.88
C LEU A 219 -5.20 0.29 -18.71
N GLU A 220 -4.93 0.17 -20.01
CA GLU A 220 -5.74 -0.63 -20.94
C GLU A 220 -5.70 -2.12 -20.60
N LYS A 221 -4.55 -2.60 -20.10
CA LYS A 221 -4.39 -3.98 -19.60
C LYS A 221 -5.42 -4.33 -18.52
N TYR A 222 -5.88 -3.34 -17.76
CA TYR A 222 -6.84 -3.48 -16.68
C TYR A 222 -8.27 -3.07 -17.09
N GLY A 223 -8.52 -2.87 -18.38
CA GLY A 223 -9.83 -2.43 -18.86
C GLY A 223 -10.17 -1.02 -18.39
N LEU A 224 -9.16 -0.15 -18.23
CA LEU A 224 -9.33 1.23 -17.82
C LEU A 224 -9.03 2.15 -19.01
N ASN A 225 -9.87 3.16 -19.23
CA ASN A 225 -9.61 4.23 -20.18
C ASN A 225 -9.74 5.60 -19.52
N VAL A 226 -8.99 6.58 -20.02
CA VAL A 226 -9.13 7.98 -19.64
C VAL A 226 -9.88 8.67 -20.78
N LEU A 227 -11.04 9.25 -20.46
CA LEU A 227 -11.80 10.10 -21.38
C LEU A 227 -11.44 11.57 -21.18
#